data_AF-A0A424Z081-F1
#
_entry.id   AF-A0A424Z081-F1
#
_cell.length_a   1.000
_cell.length_b   1.000
_cell.length_c   1.000
_cell.angle_alpha   90.00
_cell.angle_beta   90.00
_cell.angle_gamma   90.00
#
_symmetry.space_group_name_H-M   'P 1'
#
loop_
_entity.id
_entity.type
_entity.pdbx_description
1 polymer ?
#
loop_
_entity_poly.entity_id
_entity_poly.type
_entity_poly.pdbx_seq_one_letter_code
_entity_poly.pdbx_strand_id
1 'polypeptide(L)'
;MKRLQEIPRVGEKLADRLIAHFGSEDKAINAIIDGDIAEIARIDGVGQKFAVKIVQEASIGEEDEAALEFLKTNEAKELYNKLLNLIKTFAPSNYSKEKVGIYFPYPATYKNNIERNRETITPYIEIASSLATDKDFMTSLKKIKPLNIENKGQKVRDRVLITVNEKDYIY
;
A
#
# COMPACT_ATOMS: atom_id res chain seq x y z
N MET A 1 9.09 -18.03 8.46
CA MET A 1 7.88 -17.63 7.69
C MET A 1 7.26 -16.50 8.49
N LYS A 2 7.17 -15.30 7.92
CA LYS A 2 6.72 -14.11 8.64
C LYS A 2 5.23 -14.26 8.96
N ARG A 3 4.79 -13.96 10.17
CA ARG A 3 3.35 -13.93 10.50
C ARG A 3 2.78 -12.55 10.19
N LEU A 4 1.48 -12.46 9.91
CA LEU A 4 0.83 -11.17 9.70
C LEU A 4 1.01 -10.23 10.88
N GLN A 5 0.98 -10.77 12.11
CA GLN A 5 1.11 -10.01 13.34
C GLN A 5 2.52 -9.44 13.59
N GLU A 6 3.52 -9.92 12.86
CA GLU A 6 4.90 -9.39 12.90
C GLU A 6 5.03 -8.14 12.03
N ILE A 7 4.06 -7.87 11.15
CA ILE A 7 4.03 -6.63 10.36
C ILE A 7 3.55 -5.49 11.27
N PRO A 8 4.31 -4.40 11.39
CA PRO A 8 3.89 -3.25 12.16
C PRO A 8 2.49 -2.76 11.73
N ARG A 9 1.68 -2.32 12.71
CA ARG A 9 0.27 -1.93 12.56
C ARG A 9 -0.72 -3.05 12.27
N VAL A 10 -0.28 -4.29 12.09
CA VAL A 10 -1.17 -5.44 11.92
C VAL A 10 -1.38 -6.14 13.26
N GLY A 11 -2.40 -5.68 14.00
CA GLY A 11 -2.86 -6.37 15.20
C GLY A 11 -3.72 -7.58 14.88
N GLU A 12 -4.02 -8.41 15.89
CA GLU A 12 -4.81 -9.64 15.80
C GLU A 12 -6.12 -9.46 15.01
N LYS A 13 -6.95 -8.48 15.38
CA LYS A 13 -8.23 -8.19 14.68
C LYS A 13 -8.06 -7.80 13.20
N LEU A 14 -6.91 -7.25 12.82
CA LEU A 14 -6.63 -6.93 11.43
C LEU A 14 -6.10 -8.15 10.68
N ALA A 15 -5.25 -8.95 11.32
CA ALA A 15 -4.79 -10.23 10.79
C ALA A 15 -5.98 -11.16 10.46
N ASP A 16 -6.95 -11.28 11.38
CA ASP A 16 -8.15 -12.10 11.15
C ASP A 16 -8.95 -11.63 9.92
N ARG A 17 -9.11 -10.31 9.75
CA ARG A 17 -9.80 -9.73 8.59
C ARG A 17 -9.04 -9.93 7.29
N LEU A 18 -7.71 -9.81 7.34
CA LEU A 18 -6.83 -10.09 6.20
C LEU A 18 -6.94 -11.55 5.78
N ILE A 19 -6.88 -12.48 6.74
CA ILE A 19 -7.04 -13.92 6.48
C ILE A 19 -8.43 -14.23 5.95
N ALA A 20 -9.49 -13.64 6.52
CA ALA A 20 -10.86 -13.82 6.05
C ALA A 20 -11.06 -13.32 4.61
N HIS A 21 -10.40 -12.21 4.23
CA HIS A 21 -10.48 -11.64 2.89
C HIS A 21 -9.68 -12.45 1.85
N PHE A 22 -8.45 -12.83 2.17
CA PHE A 22 -7.53 -13.49 1.24
C PHE A 22 -7.59 -15.03 1.28
N GLY A 23 -8.28 -15.59 2.29
CA GLY A 23 -8.51 -17.03 2.48
C GLY A 23 -7.41 -17.78 3.22
N SER A 24 -6.20 -17.22 3.33
CA SER A 24 -5.13 -17.76 4.18
C SER A 24 -4.14 -16.67 4.58
N GLU A 25 -3.35 -16.94 5.62
CA GLU A 25 -2.29 -16.04 6.08
C GLU A 25 -1.24 -15.79 4.98
N ASP A 26 -0.79 -16.85 4.30
CA ASP A 26 0.19 -16.76 3.21
C ASP A 26 -0.28 -15.87 2.06
N LYS A 27 -1.56 -16.01 1.66
CA LYS A 27 -2.14 -15.20 0.59
C LYS A 27 -2.24 -13.73 1.00
N ALA A 28 -2.57 -13.47 2.27
CA ALA A 28 -2.61 -12.11 2.79
C ALA A 28 -1.20 -11.48 2.84
N ILE A 29 -0.19 -12.23 3.29
CA ILE A 29 1.21 -11.77 3.30
C ILE A 29 1.69 -11.48 1.88
N ASN A 30 1.44 -12.39 0.94
CA ASN A 30 1.80 -12.20 -0.46
C ASN A 30 1.12 -10.94 -1.05
N ALA A 31 -0.17 -10.73 -0.79
CA ALA A 31 -0.87 -9.53 -1.24
C ALA A 31 -0.25 -8.23 -0.68
N ILE A 32 0.21 -8.25 0.57
CA ILE A 32 0.93 -7.13 1.19
C ILE A 32 2.31 -6.92 0.54
N ILE A 33 3.09 -7.98 0.34
CA ILE A 33 4.43 -7.92 -0.28
C ILE A 33 4.34 -7.45 -1.73
N ASP A 34 3.38 -7.96 -2.49
CA ASP A 34 3.11 -7.54 -3.87
C ASP A 34 2.64 -6.08 -3.93
N GLY A 35 2.14 -5.55 -2.80
CA GLY A 35 1.73 -4.17 -2.63
C GLY A 35 0.45 -3.82 -3.37
N ASP A 36 -0.53 -4.75 -3.44
CA ASP A 36 -1.84 -4.47 -4.05
C ASP A 36 -2.69 -3.58 -3.14
N ILE A 37 -2.41 -2.27 -3.18
CA ILE A 37 -3.10 -1.26 -2.37
C ILE A 37 -4.60 -1.25 -2.61
N ALA A 38 -5.04 -1.47 -3.84
CA ALA A 38 -6.45 -1.43 -4.20
C ALA A 38 -7.21 -2.59 -3.53
N GLU A 39 -6.61 -3.78 -3.51
CA GLU A 39 -7.20 -4.95 -2.86
C GLU A 39 -7.17 -4.83 -1.34
N ILE A 40 -6.02 -4.43 -0.76
CA ILE A 40 -5.88 -4.27 0.69
C ILE A 40 -6.85 -3.20 1.23
N ALA A 41 -7.06 -2.11 0.49
CA ALA A 41 -7.99 -1.05 0.87
C ALA A 41 -9.49 -1.43 0.77
N ARG A 42 -9.81 -2.65 0.29
CA ARG A 42 -11.19 -3.16 0.34
C ARG A 42 -11.55 -3.77 1.68
N ILE A 43 -10.55 -4.15 2.47
CA ILE A 43 -10.79 -4.73 3.79
C ILE A 43 -11.46 -3.69 4.67
N ASP A 44 -12.53 -4.10 5.35
CA ASP A 44 -13.26 -3.20 6.22
C ASP A 44 -12.33 -2.58 7.27
N GLY A 45 -12.39 -1.25 7.42
CA GLY A 45 -11.54 -0.50 8.33
C GLY A 45 -10.11 -0.24 7.83
N VAL A 46 -9.75 -0.65 6.61
CA VAL A 46 -8.45 -0.37 5.99
C VAL A 46 -8.64 0.70 4.91
N GLY A 47 -8.25 1.94 5.22
CA GLY A 47 -8.20 3.01 4.21
C GLY A 47 -6.97 2.91 3.32
N GLN A 48 -7.00 3.50 2.13
CA GLN A 48 -5.86 3.50 1.19
C GLN A 48 -4.54 3.99 1.83
N LYS A 49 -4.59 5.08 2.60
CA LYS A 49 -3.40 5.60 3.30
C LYS A 49 -2.83 4.60 4.33
N PHE A 50 -3.70 3.79 4.92
CA PHE A 50 -3.31 2.78 5.89
C PHE A 50 -2.74 1.54 5.18
N ALA A 51 -3.36 1.12 4.07
CA ALA A 51 -2.85 0.07 3.20
C ALA A 51 -1.42 0.38 2.71
N VAL A 52 -1.16 1.62 2.25
CA VAL A 52 0.19 2.05 1.84
C VAL A 52 1.20 1.90 2.97
N LYS A 53 0.83 2.28 4.20
CA LYS A 53 1.73 2.16 5.35
C LYS A 53 2.04 0.70 5.71
N ILE A 54 1.03 -0.18 5.69
CA ILE A 54 1.23 -1.61 5.95
C ILE A 54 2.20 -2.20 4.92
N VAL A 55 2.01 -1.88 3.63
CA VAL A 55 2.89 -2.36 2.56
C VAL A 55 4.30 -1.81 2.71
N GLN A 56 4.46 -0.52 3.02
CA GLN A 56 5.77 0.09 3.30
C GLN A 56 6.47 -0.62 4.48
N GLU A 57 5.76 -0.80 5.59
CA GLU A 57 6.33 -1.43 6.79
C GLU A 57 6.61 -2.93 6.59
N ALA A 58 5.85 -3.61 5.74
CA ALA A 58 6.14 -5.00 5.37
C ALA A 58 7.33 -5.14 4.41
N SER A 59 7.54 -4.12 3.56
CA SER A 59 8.65 -4.07 2.60
C SER A 59 9.99 -3.70 3.25
N ILE A 60 9.94 -2.93 4.34
CA ILE A 60 11.07 -2.64 5.21
C ILE A 60 11.31 -3.91 6.05
N GLY A 61 12.41 -4.61 5.81
CA GLY A 61 12.77 -5.81 6.58
C GLY A 61 12.95 -5.50 8.07
N GLU A 62 12.97 -6.52 8.92
CA GLU A 62 13.26 -6.34 10.37
C GLU A 62 14.67 -5.76 10.60
N GLU A 63 15.59 -5.93 9.66
CA GLU A 63 16.96 -5.41 9.70
C GLU A 63 17.07 -3.95 9.19
N ASP A 64 15.96 -3.36 8.76
CA ASP A 64 15.94 -2.11 7.98
C ASP A 64 15.46 -0.87 8.77
N GLU A 65 15.71 -0.79 10.07
CA GLU A 65 15.45 0.44 10.87
C GLU A 65 16.13 1.67 10.28
N ALA A 66 17.25 1.49 9.57
CA ALA A 66 17.94 2.55 8.86
C ALA A 66 17.07 3.19 7.77
N ALA A 67 16.17 2.44 7.10
CA ALA A 67 15.25 3.01 6.11
C ALA A 67 14.30 4.06 6.72
N LEU A 68 13.90 3.86 7.97
CA LEU A 68 13.08 4.80 8.73
C LEU A 68 13.88 5.99 9.29
N GLU A 69 15.21 5.87 9.36
CA GLU A 69 16.09 6.94 9.85
C GLU A 69 16.04 8.21 8.99
N PHE A 70 15.95 8.07 7.67
CA PHE A 70 15.90 9.21 6.77
C PHE A 70 14.66 10.10 6.99
N LEU A 71 13.55 9.50 7.44
CA LEU A 71 12.28 10.18 7.68
C LEU A 71 12.05 10.54 9.16
N LYS A 72 13.11 10.70 9.97
CA LYS A 72 12.98 11.06 11.39
C LYS A 72 12.40 12.46 11.62
N THR A 73 12.81 13.45 10.83
CA THR A 73 12.39 14.85 11.02
C THR A 73 11.08 15.18 10.28
N ASN A 74 10.37 16.20 10.76
CA ASN A 74 9.13 16.65 10.11
C ASN A 74 9.43 17.26 8.73
N GLU A 75 10.53 17.97 8.60
CA GLU A 75 11.00 18.57 7.35
C GLU A 75 11.34 17.49 6.32
N ALA A 76 12.01 16.40 6.72
CA ALA A 76 12.31 15.28 5.84
C ALA A 76 11.02 14.58 5.37
N LYS A 77 10.05 14.37 6.28
CA LYS A 77 8.74 13.83 5.92
C LYS A 77 7.99 14.74 4.94
N GLU A 78 8.04 16.05 5.14
CA GLU A 78 7.38 17.01 4.26
C GLU A 78 8.02 17.01 2.86
N LEU A 79 9.36 17.05 2.79
CA LEU A 79 10.11 16.96 1.55
C LEU A 79 9.82 15.65 0.81
N TYR A 80 9.85 14.53 1.51
CA TYR A 80 9.48 13.22 0.96
C TYR A 80 8.08 13.23 0.38
N ASN A 81 7.08 13.71 1.12
CA ASN A 81 5.70 13.77 0.63
C ASN A 81 5.58 14.68 -0.60
N LYS A 82 6.28 15.82 -0.64
CA LYS A 82 6.32 16.73 -1.80
C LYS A 82 6.92 16.04 -3.03
N LEU A 83 8.09 15.40 -2.88
CA LEU A 83 8.75 14.67 -3.96
C LEU A 83 7.91 13.51 -4.46
N LEU A 84 7.35 12.71 -3.56
CA LEU A 84 6.52 11.57 -3.92
C LEU A 84 5.26 12.02 -4.68
N ASN A 85 4.63 13.12 -4.24
CA ASN A 85 3.48 13.68 -4.93
C ASN A 85 3.86 14.22 -6.32
N LEU A 86 5.04 14.83 -6.47
CA LEU A 86 5.55 15.25 -7.78
C LEU A 86 5.74 14.04 -8.70
N ILE A 87 6.39 12.96 -8.23
CA ILE A 87 6.57 11.74 -9.03
C ILE A 87 5.21 11.15 -9.46
N LYS A 88 4.22 11.12 -8.55
CA LYS A 88 2.85 10.66 -8.85
C LYS A 88 2.16 11.44 -9.96
N THR A 89 2.55 12.69 -10.24
CA THR A 89 1.98 13.47 -11.36
C THR A 89 2.32 12.89 -12.73
N PHE A 90 3.44 12.15 -12.85
CA PHE A 90 3.87 11.50 -14.08
C PHE A 90 3.25 10.11 -14.27
N ALA A 91 2.57 9.57 -13.25
CA ALA A 91 1.97 8.25 -13.33
C ALA A 91 0.70 8.25 -14.21
N PRO A 92 0.58 7.33 -15.19
CA PRO A 92 -0.47 7.38 -16.20
C PRO A 92 -1.85 6.94 -15.68
N SER A 93 -1.92 6.19 -14.58
CA SER A 93 -3.17 5.69 -14.00
C SER A 93 -3.22 5.92 -12.49
N ASN A 94 -4.42 5.87 -11.90
CA ASN A 94 -4.58 5.95 -10.45
C ASN A 94 -3.91 4.76 -9.74
N TYR A 95 -3.98 3.57 -10.34
CA TYR A 95 -3.28 2.39 -9.82
C TYR A 95 -1.75 2.62 -9.78
N SER A 96 -1.18 3.19 -10.84
CA SER A 96 0.24 3.55 -10.87
C SER A 96 0.59 4.60 -9.80
N LYS A 97 -0.29 5.57 -9.53
CA LYS A 97 -0.10 6.55 -8.44
C LYS A 97 -0.09 5.90 -7.06
N GLU A 98 -0.97 4.91 -6.84
CA GLU A 98 -1.03 4.14 -5.61
C GLU A 98 0.22 3.29 -5.43
N LYS A 99 0.68 2.62 -6.49
CA LYS A 99 1.95 1.88 -6.50
C LYS A 99 3.15 2.77 -6.20
N VAL A 100 3.29 3.91 -6.86
CA VAL A 100 4.35 4.88 -6.51
C VAL A 100 4.23 5.31 -5.04
N GLY A 101 3.01 5.37 -4.50
CA GLY A 101 2.75 5.69 -3.10
C GLY A 101 3.43 4.77 -2.09
N ILE A 102 3.79 3.54 -2.48
CA ILE A 102 4.48 2.59 -1.58
C ILE A 102 5.99 2.85 -1.53
N TYR A 103 6.54 3.68 -2.42
CA TYR A 103 7.97 3.95 -2.43
C TYR A 103 8.38 4.75 -1.21
N PHE A 104 9.52 4.38 -0.65
CA PHE A 104 10.16 5.05 0.48
C PHE A 104 11.63 5.32 0.14
N PRO A 105 12.23 6.35 0.74
CA PRO A 105 13.62 6.68 0.47
C PRO A 105 14.54 5.65 1.12
N TYR A 106 15.55 5.23 0.36
CA TYR A 106 16.65 4.44 0.90
C TYR A 106 17.75 5.36 1.45
N PRO A 107 18.28 5.12 2.66
CA PRO A 107 19.42 5.84 3.19
C PRO A 107 20.71 5.33 2.52
N ALA A 108 21.81 6.05 2.74
CA ALA A 108 23.09 5.77 2.07
C ALA A 108 23.64 4.35 2.33
N THR A 109 23.26 3.73 3.45
CA THR A 109 23.65 2.35 3.79
C THR A 109 23.11 1.29 2.80
N TYR A 110 22.06 1.61 2.03
CA TYR A 110 21.44 0.71 1.04
C TYR A 110 22.05 0.88 -0.35
N LYS A 111 23.28 1.39 -0.45
CA LYS A 111 23.93 1.66 -1.74
C LYS A 111 23.82 0.48 -2.70
N ASN A 112 24.06 -0.75 -2.23
CA ASN A 112 23.97 -1.95 -3.06
C ASN A 112 22.54 -2.19 -3.60
N ASN A 113 21.50 -2.00 -2.78
CA ASN A 113 20.11 -2.12 -3.20
C ASN A 113 19.74 -1.01 -4.19
N ILE A 114 20.23 0.22 -3.97
CA ILE A 114 20.03 1.35 -4.89
C ILE A 114 20.64 1.02 -6.26
N GLU A 115 21.89 0.57 -6.30
CA GLU A 115 22.55 0.22 -7.56
C GLU A 115 21.86 -0.97 -8.26
N ARG A 116 21.52 -2.03 -7.52
CA ARG A 116 20.76 -3.16 -8.07
C ARG A 116 19.41 -2.74 -8.65
N ASN A 117 18.69 -1.84 -7.96
CA ASN A 117 17.43 -1.30 -8.47
C ASN A 117 17.65 -0.46 -9.73
N ARG A 118 18.71 0.34 -9.80
CA ARG A 118 19.06 1.10 -11.01
C ARG A 118 19.37 0.19 -12.19
N GLU A 119 20.21 -0.82 -11.99
CA GLU A 119 20.55 -1.82 -13.01
C GLU A 119 19.28 -2.53 -13.51
N THR A 120 18.40 -2.91 -12.59
CA THR A 120 17.13 -3.58 -12.93
C THR A 120 16.21 -2.65 -13.71
N ILE A 121 16.06 -1.37 -13.29
CA ILE A 121 15.08 -0.43 -13.86
C ILE A 121 15.55 0.16 -15.21
N THR A 122 16.85 0.32 -15.42
CA THR A 122 17.43 0.95 -16.63
C THR A 122 16.86 0.42 -17.95
N PRO A 123 16.82 -0.90 -18.24
CA PRO A 123 16.25 -1.40 -19.49
C PRO A 123 14.75 -1.09 -19.63
N TYR A 124 14.00 -1.05 -18.52
CA TYR A 124 12.58 -0.70 -18.56
C TYR A 124 12.35 0.78 -18.88
N ILE A 125 13.29 1.68 -18.53
CA ILE A 125 13.19 3.11 -18.87
C ILE A 125 13.28 3.29 -20.38
N GLU A 126 14.17 2.57 -21.07
CA GLU A 126 14.31 2.63 -22.52
C GLU A 126 13.03 2.15 -23.21
N ILE A 127 12.48 1.01 -22.76
CA ILE A 127 11.21 0.48 -23.25
C ILE A 127 10.08 1.47 -23.00
N ALA A 128 9.95 1.99 -21.78
CA ALA A 128 8.91 2.96 -21.43
C ALA A 128 9.02 4.24 -22.26
N SER A 129 10.23 4.70 -22.55
CA SER A 129 10.48 5.90 -23.36
C SER A 129 10.03 5.70 -24.81
N SER A 130 10.28 4.52 -25.39
CA SER A 130 9.78 4.20 -26.73
C SER A 130 8.25 4.12 -26.76
N LEU A 131 7.63 3.47 -25.78
CA LEU A 131 6.17 3.34 -25.67
C LEU A 131 5.46 4.67 -25.36
N ALA A 132 6.11 5.60 -24.66
CA ALA A 132 5.54 6.90 -24.32
C ALA A 132 5.25 7.78 -25.55
N THR A 133 5.86 7.48 -26.70
CA THR A 133 5.59 8.18 -27.97
C THR A 133 4.24 7.80 -28.59
N ASP A 134 3.69 6.65 -28.23
CA ASP A 134 2.38 6.18 -28.70
C ASP A 134 1.25 6.80 -27.87
N LYS A 135 0.53 7.75 -28.49
CA LYS A 135 -0.58 8.47 -27.85
C LYS A 135 -1.78 7.58 -27.55
N ASP A 136 -2.05 6.57 -28.38
CA ASP A 136 -3.20 5.68 -28.23
C ASP A 136 -2.96 4.70 -27.08
N PHE A 137 -1.74 4.19 -26.98
CA PHE A 137 -1.28 3.41 -25.83
C PHE A 137 -1.41 4.21 -24.53
N MET A 138 -0.88 5.43 -24.48
CA MET A 138 -0.94 6.28 -23.28
C MET A 138 -2.39 6.64 -22.90
N THR A 139 -3.27 6.83 -23.88
CA THR A 139 -4.70 7.06 -23.64
C THR A 139 -5.39 5.81 -23.09
N SER A 140 -4.98 4.63 -23.54
CA SER A 140 -5.50 3.35 -23.06
C SER A 140 -5.03 3.05 -21.63
N LEU A 141 -3.77 3.35 -21.29
CA LEU A 141 -3.25 3.20 -19.93
C LEU A 141 -4.04 4.00 -18.89
N LYS A 142 -4.50 5.21 -19.24
CA LYS A 142 -5.35 6.04 -18.35
C LYS A 142 -6.68 5.39 -17.99
N LYS A 143 -7.15 4.44 -18.80
CA LYS A 143 -8.42 3.73 -18.58
C LYS A 143 -8.27 2.55 -17.61
N ILE A 144 -7.03 2.16 -17.27
CA ILE A 144 -6.79 1.09 -16.30
C ILE A 144 -7.30 1.54 -14.93
N LYS A 145 -8.25 0.78 -14.41
CA LYS A 145 -8.86 0.96 -13.10
C LYS A 145 -8.90 -0.39 -12.38
N PRO A 146 -8.83 -0.40 -11.04
CA PRO A 146 -9.09 -1.62 -10.28
C PRO A 146 -10.43 -2.22 -10.67
N LEU A 147 -10.52 -3.55 -10.64
CA LEU A 147 -11.78 -4.25 -10.89
C LEU A 147 -12.86 -3.74 -9.93
N ASN A 148 -14.02 -3.37 -10.44
CA ASN A 148 -15.16 -3.00 -9.61
C ASN A 148 -15.87 -4.28 -9.18
N ILE A 149 -15.46 -4.88 -8.07
CA ILE A 149 -16.16 -6.00 -7.46
C ILE A 149 -17.20 -5.38 -6.51
N GLU A 150 -18.45 -5.29 -6.96
CA GLU A 150 -19.54 -4.56 -6.28
C GLU A 150 -20.05 -5.21 -4.97
N ASN A 151 -19.34 -6.18 -4.40
CA ASN A 151 -19.69 -6.77 -3.11
C ASN A 151 -19.00 -6.04 -1.95
N LYS A 152 -19.16 -4.72 -1.88
CA LYS A 152 -18.96 -4.03 -0.59
C LYS A 152 -20.24 -4.25 0.19
N GLY A 153 -20.22 -5.21 1.11
CA GLY A 153 -21.30 -5.42 2.08
C GLY A 153 -21.77 -4.06 2.62
N GLN A 154 -23.09 -3.89 2.77
CA GLN A 154 -23.65 -2.61 3.22
C GLN A 154 -22.89 -2.12 4.45
N LYS A 155 -22.27 -0.93 4.35
CA LYS A 155 -21.69 -0.25 5.50
C LYS A 155 -22.82 0.09 6.46
N VAL A 156 -22.98 -0.71 7.51
CA VAL A 156 -23.86 -0.40 8.63
C VAL A 156 -23.25 0.79 9.36
N ARG A 157 -23.75 2.00 9.04
CA ARG A 157 -23.28 3.27 9.65
C ARG A 157 -23.85 3.45 11.06
N ASP A 158 -25.07 2.99 11.26
CA ASP A 158 -25.79 3.15 12.51
C ASP A 158 -26.09 1.76 13.08
N ARG A 159 -25.47 1.45 14.22
CA ARG A 159 -25.83 0.28 15.01
C ARG A 159 -26.77 0.75 16.11
N VAL A 160 -28.02 0.33 16.07
CA VAL A 160 -28.97 0.51 17.18
C VAL A 160 -28.92 -0.76 18.01
N LEU A 161 -28.46 -0.66 19.26
CA LEU A 161 -28.57 -1.72 20.25
C LEU A 161 -29.89 -1.52 20.99
N ILE A 162 -30.89 -2.35 20.68
CA ILE A 162 -32.14 -2.39 21.43
C ILE A 162 -31.99 -3.45 22.51
N THR A 163 -31.92 -3.02 23.77
CA THR A 163 -31.97 -3.93 24.92
C THR A 163 -33.34 -3.82 25.57
N VAL A 164 -33.79 -4.92 26.18
CA VAL A 164 -35.07 -4.94 26.91
C VAL A 164 -34.93 -4.27 28.28
N ASN A 165 -33.74 -4.34 28.88
CA ASN A 165 -33.44 -3.71 30.16
C ASN A 165 -32.17 -2.86 30.07
N GLU A 166 -32.14 -1.77 30.85
CA GLU A 166 -31.01 -0.85 30.94
C GLU A 166 -29.72 -1.54 31.46
N LYS A 167 -29.87 -2.59 32.28
CA LYS A 167 -28.75 -3.36 32.85
C LYS A 167 -27.97 -4.18 31.81
N ASP A 168 -28.58 -4.47 30.67
CA ASP A 168 -27.97 -5.26 29.59
C ASP A 168 -27.10 -4.39 28.66
N TYR A 169 -27.16 -3.07 28.85
CA TYR A 169 -26.33 -2.09 28.15
C TYR A 169 -25.17 -1.65 29.05
N ILE A 170 -24.03 -2.36 28.97
CA ILE A 170 -22.79 -2.00 29.69
C ILE A 170 -21.79 -1.51 28.64
N TYR A 171 -21.26 -0.29 28.84
CA TYR A 171 -20.27 0.35 27.97
C TYR A 171 -18.87 -0.24 28.14
#